data_AF-A0AAV9AMA2-F1
#
_entry.id   AF-A0AAV9AMA2-F1
#
_cell.length_a   1.000
_cell.length_b   1.000
_cell.length_c   1.000
_cell.angle_alpha   90.00
_cell.angle_beta   90.00
_cell.angle_gamma   90.00
#
_symmetry.space_group_name_H-M   'P 1'
#
loop_
_entity.id
_entity.type
_entity.pdbx_description
1 polymer ?
#
loop_
_entity_poly.entity_id
_entity_poly.type
_entity_poly.pdbx_seq_one_letter_code
_entity_poly.pdbx_strand_id
1 'polypeptide(L)'
;MSNSPGPIAANDKPRSPPTSKTAERDAEDPPQTATTVTSIVWRWEREDLLEKARFALRAAACALSLLAFVVMASNRHGSGKDFKEYEEYKYLVAIAVLSFLYAAAQLLLQAHRVSTGRELMSRLASARLDFGADQLMAYLLMSALSAAIPMTNRIREGADNIFTDSSAASISMAFLAFLALALSAMISGFKLSNQTYV
;
A
#
# COMPACT_ATOMS: atom_id res chain seq x y z
N MET A 1 -89.35 15.14 14.87
CA MET A 1 -88.64 15.10 16.17
C MET A 1 -87.74 16.32 16.24
N SER A 2 -87.85 17.07 17.33
CA SER A 2 -87.15 18.31 17.64
C SER A 2 -85.63 18.11 17.76
N ASN A 3 -84.84 19.09 17.31
CA ASN A 3 -83.70 19.64 18.09
C ASN A 3 -83.10 20.89 17.39
N SER A 4 -83.33 22.06 17.98
CA SER A 4 -82.40 23.21 18.03
C SER A 4 -81.43 23.01 19.24
N PRO A 5 -80.38 23.84 19.51
CA PRO A 5 -80.02 25.16 18.97
C PRO A 5 -78.51 25.30 18.57
N GLY A 6 -78.10 26.33 17.81
CA GLY A 6 -77.55 27.58 18.40
C GLY A 6 -76.11 27.88 17.91
N PRO A 7 -75.58 29.12 18.03
CA PRO A 7 -75.17 29.91 16.86
C PRO A 7 -73.73 30.52 16.93
N ILE A 8 -73.46 31.49 16.04
CA ILE A 8 -72.44 32.58 16.13
C ILE A 8 -71.04 32.12 15.60
N ALA A 9 -70.22 32.85 14.82
CA ALA A 9 -70.08 34.28 14.53
C ALA A 9 -69.31 34.50 13.21
N ALA A 10 -69.65 35.56 12.47
CA ALA A 10 -68.82 36.76 12.19
C ALA A 10 -67.68 36.55 11.15
N ASN A 11 -67.84 37.13 9.95
CA ASN A 11 -67.29 38.45 9.52
C ASN A 11 -65.79 38.31 9.15
N ASP A 12 -65.26 38.73 8.00
CA ASP A 12 -65.46 39.98 7.26
C ASP A 12 -64.89 39.86 5.83
N LYS A 13 -65.22 40.84 4.97
CA LYS A 13 -64.96 40.90 3.52
C LYS A 13 -63.60 41.63 3.19
N PRO A 14 -63.28 42.12 1.97
CA PRO A 14 -62.20 41.63 1.09
C PRO A 14 -61.13 42.69 0.65
N ARG A 15 -60.02 42.28 -0.01
CA ARG A 15 -59.32 42.91 -1.18
C ARG A 15 -57.79 42.72 -1.17
N SER A 16 -57.25 42.60 -2.38
CA SER A 16 -55.84 42.38 -2.77
C SER A 16 -55.09 43.70 -3.14
N PRO A 17 -53.85 43.65 -3.70
CA PRO A 17 -52.53 44.15 -3.22
C PRO A 17 -52.19 45.58 -3.77
N PRO A 18 -50.94 46.14 -3.84
CA PRO A 18 -49.56 45.67 -3.53
C PRO A 18 -48.64 46.69 -2.80
N THR A 19 -47.49 46.27 -2.22
CA THR A 19 -46.18 46.93 -2.43
C THR A 19 -44.99 46.14 -1.86
N SER A 20 -43.96 46.04 -2.69
CA SER A 20 -42.61 45.50 -2.51
C SER A 20 -41.83 45.94 -1.26
N LYS A 21 -41.02 45.04 -0.68
CA LYS A 21 -39.53 45.11 -0.67
C LYS A 21 -38.91 43.98 0.18
N THR A 22 -38.27 43.04 -0.53
CA THR A 22 -36.93 42.48 -0.29
C THR A 22 -36.53 42.12 1.16
N ALA A 23 -36.46 40.81 1.43
CA ALA A 23 -35.27 40.14 2.00
C ALA A 23 -35.59 38.65 2.24
N GLU A 24 -35.70 37.85 1.17
CA GLU A 24 -35.43 36.42 1.28
C GLU A 24 -33.93 36.26 1.51
N ARG A 25 -33.57 35.73 2.68
CA ARG A 25 -32.24 35.17 2.89
C ARG A 25 -32.19 33.86 2.12
N ASP A 26 -31.62 33.91 0.93
CA ASP A 26 -31.06 32.73 0.28
C ASP A 26 -29.90 32.23 1.16
N ALA A 27 -30.23 31.37 2.13
CA ALA A 27 -29.30 30.38 2.63
C ALA A 27 -29.32 29.23 1.63
N GLU A 28 -28.62 29.42 0.52
CA GLU A 28 -28.31 28.39 -0.45
C GLU A 28 -27.43 27.35 0.27
N ASP A 29 -28.04 26.26 0.72
CA ASP A 29 -27.32 25.08 1.19
C ASP A 29 -26.48 24.59 -0.01
N PRO A 30 -25.13 24.57 0.07
CA PRO A 30 -24.32 24.16 -1.06
C PRO A 30 -24.75 22.76 -1.51
N PRO A 31 -24.80 22.47 -2.83
CA PRO A 31 -25.38 21.24 -3.33
C PRO A 31 -24.62 20.04 -2.77
N GLN A 32 -25.18 19.42 -1.73
CA GLN A 32 -24.59 18.30 -0.99
C GLN A 32 -24.25 17.14 -1.93
N THR A 33 -24.99 17.02 -3.05
CA THR A 33 -24.76 16.08 -4.14
C THR A 33 -23.47 16.33 -4.93
N ALA A 34 -23.12 17.59 -5.23
CA ALA A 34 -21.89 17.93 -5.95
C ALA A 34 -20.64 17.65 -5.08
N THR A 35 -20.72 17.96 -3.79
CA THR A 35 -19.67 17.68 -2.80
C THR A 35 -19.49 16.17 -2.60
N THR A 36 -20.60 15.42 -2.55
CA THR A 36 -20.60 13.96 -2.40
C THR A 36 -20.02 13.26 -3.64
N VAL A 37 -20.42 13.64 -4.85
CA VAL A 37 -19.86 13.03 -6.08
C VAL A 37 -18.36 13.33 -6.21
N THR A 38 -17.94 14.57 -5.92
CA THR A 38 -16.52 14.96 -5.99
C THR A 38 -15.68 14.14 -4.99
N SER A 39 -16.11 14.01 -3.74
CA SER A 39 -15.41 13.21 -2.72
C SER A 39 -15.33 11.71 -3.06
N ILE A 40 -16.35 11.16 -3.72
CA ILE A 40 -16.34 9.78 -4.23
C ILE A 40 -15.27 9.64 -5.32
N VAL A 41 -15.24 10.51 -6.33
CA VAL A 41 -14.25 10.46 -7.43
C VAL A 41 -12.82 10.53 -6.90
N TRP A 42 -12.50 11.46 -6.00
CA TRP A 42 -11.17 11.55 -5.37
C TRP A 42 -10.78 10.28 -4.60
N ARG A 43 -11.76 9.57 -4.02
CA ARG A 43 -11.51 8.30 -3.31
C ARG A 43 -11.12 7.19 -4.29
N TRP A 44 -11.83 7.08 -5.42
CA TRP A 44 -11.51 6.09 -6.47
C TRP A 44 -10.11 6.33 -7.06
N GLU A 45 -9.78 7.58 -7.39
CA GLU A 45 -8.44 7.91 -7.92
C GLU A 45 -7.33 7.58 -6.92
N ARG A 46 -7.55 7.86 -5.63
CA ARG A 46 -6.61 7.45 -4.56
C ARG A 46 -6.49 5.94 -4.45
N GLU A 47 -7.59 5.20 -4.54
CA GLU A 47 -7.57 3.73 -4.46
C GLU A 47 -6.79 3.10 -5.62
N ASP A 48 -6.94 3.65 -6.83
CA ASP A 48 -6.19 3.25 -8.03
C ASP A 48 -4.71 3.60 -7.91
N LEU A 49 -4.39 4.80 -7.42
CA LEU A 49 -3.00 5.22 -7.16
C LEU A 49 -2.33 4.34 -6.11
N LEU A 50 -3.03 3.98 -5.02
CA LEU A 50 -2.51 3.08 -4.00
C LEU A 50 -2.28 1.67 -4.55
N GLU A 51 -3.16 1.20 -5.42
CA GLU A 51 -3.03 -0.12 -6.05
C GLU A 51 -1.84 -0.17 -7.02
N LYS A 52 -1.69 0.87 -7.84
CA LYS A 52 -0.55 1.04 -8.75
C LYS A 52 0.76 1.22 -7.98
N ALA A 53 0.75 2.02 -6.90
CA ALA A 53 1.91 2.22 -6.03
C ALA A 53 2.33 0.91 -5.36
N ARG A 54 1.38 0.12 -4.84
CA ARG A 54 1.65 -1.20 -4.26
C ARG A 54 2.31 -2.14 -5.27
N PHE A 55 1.77 -2.20 -6.48
CA PHE A 55 2.36 -3.00 -7.56
C PHE A 55 3.79 -2.55 -7.91
N ALA A 56 3.99 -1.23 -8.04
CA ALA A 56 5.31 -0.65 -8.30
C ALA A 56 6.31 -0.92 -7.17
N LEU A 57 5.87 -0.85 -5.91
CA LEU A 57 6.69 -1.17 -4.73
C LEU A 57 7.14 -2.63 -4.74
N ARG A 58 6.26 -3.57 -5.11
CA ARG A 58 6.65 -4.99 -5.25
C ARG A 58 7.60 -5.22 -6.40
N ALA A 59 7.39 -4.57 -7.55
CA ALA A 59 8.32 -4.64 -8.67
C ALA A 59 9.70 -4.06 -8.30
N ALA A 60 9.73 -2.94 -7.58
CA ALA A 60 10.96 -2.35 -7.06
C ALA A 60 11.65 -3.29 -6.07
N ALA A 61 10.92 -3.87 -5.11
CA ALA A 61 11.45 -4.84 -4.16
C ALA A 61 12.07 -6.05 -4.87
N CYS A 62 11.42 -6.56 -5.93
CA CYS A 62 11.93 -7.64 -6.77
C CYS A 62 13.26 -7.26 -7.45
N ALA A 63 13.32 -6.08 -8.06
CA ALA A 63 14.53 -5.60 -8.73
C ALA A 63 15.68 -5.38 -7.73
N LEU A 64 15.38 -4.79 -6.56
CA LEU A 64 16.36 -4.51 -5.51
C LEU A 64 16.87 -5.77 -4.83
N SER A 65 16.01 -6.76 -4.57
CA SER A 65 16.44 -8.06 -4.01
C SER A 65 17.28 -8.86 -5.01
N LEU A 66 16.93 -8.82 -6.30
CA LEU A 66 17.77 -9.37 -7.36
C LEU A 66 19.13 -8.67 -7.42
N LEU A 67 19.15 -7.34 -7.35
CA LEU A 67 20.39 -6.58 -7.37
C LEU A 67 21.26 -6.90 -6.15
N ALA A 68 20.66 -7.02 -4.95
CA ALA A 68 21.36 -7.44 -3.74
C ALA A 68 22.01 -8.83 -3.91
N PHE A 69 21.27 -9.79 -4.49
CA PHE A 69 21.77 -11.11 -4.83
C PHE A 69 22.92 -11.04 -5.83
N VAL A 70 22.73 -10.36 -6.96
CA VAL A 70 23.72 -10.29 -8.06
C VAL A 70 25.01 -9.62 -7.60
N VAL A 71 24.91 -8.50 -6.88
CA VAL A 71 26.08 -7.78 -6.34
C VAL A 71 26.85 -8.67 -5.37
N MET A 72 26.17 -9.35 -4.44
CA MET A 72 26.84 -10.25 -3.49
C MET A 72 27.43 -11.49 -4.18
N ALA A 73 26.72 -12.08 -5.14
CA ALA A 73 27.16 -13.27 -5.86
C ALA A 73 28.36 -12.98 -6.78
N SER A 74 28.43 -11.76 -7.32
CA SER A 74 29.55 -11.26 -8.14
C SER A 74 30.76 -10.85 -7.30
N ASN A 75 30.59 -10.69 -5.98
CA ASN A 75 31.66 -10.34 -5.06
C ASN A 75 32.56 -11.55 -4.75
N ARG A 76 33.27 -12.05 -5.78
CA ARG A 76 34.24 -13.15 -5.67
C ARG A 76 35.64 -12.65 -5.96
N HIS A 77 36.40 -12.38 -4.91
CA HIS A 77 37.78 -11.89 -5.00
C HIS A 77 38.72 -12.97 -4.47
N GLY A 78 38.84 -14.08 -5.20
CA GLY A 78 39.48 -15.33 -4.78
C GLY A 78 40.76 -15.14 -3.94
N SER A 79 40.64 -15.45 -2.63
CA SER A 79 41.68 -15.54 -1.58
C SER A 79 41.03 -15.31 -0.20
N GLY A 80 40.01 -16.09 0.17
CA GLY A 80 39.28 -15.90 1.45
C GLY A 80 38.29 -14.72 1.48
N LYS A 81 37.99 -14.13 0.32
CA LYS A 81 37.00 -13.04 0.13
C LYS A 81 35.86 -13.54 -0.76
N ASP A 82 35.23 -14.64 -0.34
CA ASP A 82 34.00 -15.16 -0.93
C ASP A 82 32.87 -14.99 0.10
N PHE A 83 31.71 -14.51 -0.35
CA PHE A 83 30.53 -14.40 0.50
C PHE A 83 30.10 -15.77 1.07
N LYS A 84 30.47 -16.88 0.42
CA LYS A 84 30.17 -18.25 0.86
C LYS A 84 30.87 -18.66 2.15
N GLU A 85 31.95 -17.97 2.52
CA GLU A 85 32.70 -18.23 3.74
C GLU A 85 32.00 -17.69 5.00
N TYR A 86 31.03 -16.78 4.82
CA TYR A 86 30.33 -16.12 5.93
C TYR A 86 28.86 -16.52 5.95
N GLU A 87 28.41 -17.02 7.10
CA GLU A 87 27.04 -17.52 7.26
C GLU A 87 25.99 -16.42 7.17
N GLU A 88 26.35 -15.23 7.62
CA GLU A 88 25.53 -14.02 7.60
C GLU A 88 25.25 -13.58 6.15
N TYR A 89 26.26 -13.66 5.27
CA TYR A 89 26.09 -13.34 3.86
C TYR A 89 25.34 -14.42 3.10
N LYS A 90 25.59 -15.71 3.40
CA LYS A 90 24.76 -16.81 2.85
C LYS A 90 23.29 -16.60 3.21
N TYR A 91 23.00 -16.22 4.45
CA TYR A 91 21.63 -15.96 4.92
C TYR A 91 21.01 -14.77 4.16
N LEU A 92 21.71 -13.64 4.05
CA LEU A 92 21.23 -12.48 3.28
C LEU A 92 20.94 -12.82 1.81
N VAL A 93 21.85 -13.54 1.16
CA VAL A 93 21.69 -13.99 -0.23
C VAL A 93 20.50 -14.93 -0.36
N ALA A 94 20.34 -15.89 0.56
CA ALA A 94 19.22 -16.83 0.53
C ALA A 94 17.87 -16.11 0.67
N ILE A 95 17.77 -15.16 1.60
CA ILE A 95 16.55 -14.37 1.79
C ILE A 95 16.29 -13.43 0.60
N ALA A 96 17.33 -12.83 0.00
CA ALA A 96 17.19 -12.01 -1.19
C ALA A 96 16.66 -12.83 -2.40
N VAL A 97 17.18 -14.04 -2.60
CA VAL A 97 16.68 -14.97 -3.64
C VAL A 97 15.23 -15.38 -3.35
N LEU A 98 14.90 -15.69 -2.09
CA LEU A 98 13.53 -16.05 -1.70
C LEU A 98 12.56 -14.90 -1.96
N SER A 99 12.95 -13.67 -1.64
CA SER A 99 12.17 -12.45 -1.90
C SER A 99 11.96 -12.22 -3.40
N PHE A 100 13.00 -12.40 -4.21
CA PHE A 100 12.91 -12.32 -5.67
C PHE A 100 11.94 -13.38 -6.23
N LEU A 101 12.10 -14.65 -5.84
CA LEU A 101 11.23 -15.74 -6.30
C LEU A 101 9.78 -15.51 -5.91
N TYR A 102 9.53 -15.04 -4.69
CA TYR A 102 8.20 -14.68 -4.22
C TYR A 102 7.58 -13.58 -5.08
N ALA A 103 8.28 -12.46 -5.28
CA ALA A 103 7.76 -11.34 -6.04
C ALA A 103 7.56 -11.70 -7.52
N ALA A 104 8.47 -12.47 -8.12
CA ALA A 104 8.34 -12.97 -9.49
C ALA A 104 7.14 -13.92 -9.64
N ALA A 105 6.96 -14.86 -8.71
CA ALA A 105 5.82 -15.76 -8.70
C ALA A 105 4.50 -15.00 -8.59
N GLN A 106 4.41 -14.01 -7.69
CA GLN A 106 3.22 -13.16 -7.58
C GLN A 106 2.93 -12.41 -8.88
N LEU A 107 3.95 -11.86 -9.54
CA LEU A 107 3.78 -11.14 -10.80
C LEU A 107 3.26 -12.05 -11.92
N LEU A 108 3.81 -13.27 -12.01
CA LEU A 108 3.39 -14.29 -12.97
C LEU A 108 1.96 -14.76 -12.70
N LEU A 109 1.61 -15.02 -11.44
CA LEU A 109 0.26 -15.40 -11.05
C LEU A 109 -0.75 -14.29 -11.38
N GLN A 110 -0.39 -13.03 -11.10
CA GLN A 110 -1.23 -11.88 -11.44
C GLN A 110 -1.42 -11.74 -12.95
N ALA A 111 -0.33 -11.82 -13.73
CA ALA A 111 -0.39 -11.75 -15.20
C ALA A 111 -1.23 -12.90 -15.79
N HIS A 112 -1.04 -14.12 -15.29
CA HIS A 112 -1.81 -15.28 -15.70
C HIS A 112 -3.30 -15.14 -15.34
N ARG A 113 -3.62 -14.56 -14.18
CA ARG A 113 -4.99 -14.30 -13.73
C ARG A 113 -5.70 -13.30 -14.65
N VAL A 114 -5.01 -12.21 -15.01
CA VAL A 114 -5.51 -11.22 -15.97
C VAL A 114 -5.76 -11.88 -17.34
N SER A 115 -4.86 -12.76 -17.78
CA SER A 115 -5.00 -13.46 -19.06
C SER A 115 -6.10 -14.53 -19.08
N THR A 116 -6.41 -15.18 -17.96
CA THR A 116 -7.31 -16.35 -17.91
C THR A 116 -8.75 -16.00 -17.49
N GLY A 117 -8.97 -14.80 -16.93
CA GLY A 117 -10.31 -14.36 -16.49
C GLY A 117 -10.94 -15.16 -15.34
N ARG A 118 -10.21 -16.10 -14.70
CA ARG A 118 -10.73 -16.91 -13.59
C ARG A 118 -10.70 -16.12 -12.28
N GLU A 119 -11.86 -15.65 -11.85
CA GLU A 119 -12.11 -14.97 -10.56
C GLU A 119 -12.21 -15.92 -9.34
N LEU A 120 -11.59 -17.09 -9.34
CA LEU A 120 -12.02 -18.20 -8.48
C LEU A 120 -11.46 -18.26 -7.04
N MET A 121 -10.41 -17.51 -6.69
CA MET A 121 -9.97 -17.40 -5.30
C MET A 121 -10.27 -15.98 -4.80
N SER A 122 -11.19 -15.87 -3.84
CA SER A 122 -11.72 -14.63 -3.27
C SER A 122 -10.67 -13.51 -3.23
N ARG A 123 -10.95 -12.37 -3.88
CA ARG A 123 -10.10 -11.15 -3.86
C ARG A 123 -9.60 -10.82 -2.44
N LEU A 124 -10.40 -11.13 -1.43
CA LEU A 124 -10.09 -10.92 -0.01
C LEU A 124 -9.12 -11.96 0.56
N ALA A 125 -9.21 -13.22 0.14
CA ALA A 125 -8.26 -14.27 0.54
C ALA A 125 -6.87 -14.02 -0.08
N SER A 126 -6.82 -13.64 -1.37
CA SER A 126 -5.56 -13.24 -2.01
C SER A 126 -4.96 -11.98 -1.38
N ALA A 127 -5.78 -10.97 -1.05
CA ALA A 127 -5.27 -9.75 -0.44
C ALA A 127 -4.69 -9.96 0.98
N ARG A 128 -5.29 -10.82 1.80
CA ARG A 128 -4.75 -11.17 3.12
C ARG A 128 -3.47 -12.00 3.03
N LEU A 129 -3.41 -12.95 2.08
CA LEU A 129 -2.20 -13.73 1.85
C LEU A 129 -1.06 -12.86 1.33
N ASP A 130 -1.33 -11.95 0.40
CA ASP A 130 -0.34 -11.00 -0.13
C ASP A 130 0.19 -10.06 0.98
N PHE A 131 -0.68 -9.61 1.90
CA PHE A 131 -0.27 -8.81 3.05
C PHE A 131 0.62 -9.61 4.01
N GLY A 132 0.20 -10.83 4.40
CA GLY A 132 0.97 -11.67 5.31
C GLY A 132 2.32 -12.08 4.73
N ALA A 133 2.37 -12.37 3.43
CA ALA A 133 3.61 -12.76 2.76
C ALA A 133 4.56 -11.57 2.54
N ASP A 134 4.06 -10.37 2.21
CA ASP A 134 4.87 -9.15 2.16
C ASP A 134 5.49 -8.84 3.52
N GLN A 135 4.71 -8.99 4.59
CA GLN A 135 5.17 -8.78 5.96
C GLN A 135 6.20 -9.83 6.38
N LEU A 136 5.99 -11.11 6.05
CA LEU A 136 6.97 -12.18 6.28
C LEU A 136 8.30 -11.90 5.56
N MET A 137 8.25 -11.49 4.30
CA MET A 137 9.44 -11.15 3.52
C MET A 137 10.17 -9.93 4.07
N ALA A 138 9.43 -8.91 4.51
CA ALA A 138 10.01 -7.76 5.18
C ALA A 138 10.75 -8.16 6.47
N TYR A 139 10.14 -9.00 7.32
CA TYR A 139 10.81 -9.46 8.54
C TYR A 139 12.05 -10.31 8.26
N LEU A 140 12.00 -11.19 7.27
CA LEU A 140 13.15 -12.01 6.90
C LEU A 140 14.29 -11.15 6.35
N LEU A 141 14.00 -10.16 5.49
CA LEU A 141 15.02 -9.23 5.00
C LEU A 141 15.63 -8.42 6.15
N MET A 142 14.80 -7.90 7.05
CA MET A 142 15.27 -7.15 8.22
C MET A 142 16.14 -8.01 9.13
N SER A 143 15.76 -9.28 9.34
CA SER A 143 16.55 -10.24 10.11
C SER A 143 17.91 -10.50 9.46
N ALA A 144 17.94 -10.70 8.15
CA ALA A 144 19.18 -10.95 7.42
C ALA A 144 20.11 -9.72 7.39
N LEU A 145 19.55 -8.52 7.24
CA LEU A 145 20.29 -7.26 7.34
C LEU A 145 20.94 -7.10 8.72
N SER A 146 20.19 -7.44 9.78
CA SER A 146 20.69 -7.38 11.16
C SER A 146 21.90 -8.31 11.40
N ALA A 147 21.98 -9.44 10.69
CA ALA A 147 23.15 -10.31 10.73
C ALA A 147 24.30 -9.80 9.84
N ALA A 148 23.99 -9.31 8.64
CA ALA A 148 24.99 -8.93 7.65
C ALA A 148 25.70 -7.58 7.91
N ILE A 149 25.01 -6.61 8.52
CA ILE A 149 25.58 -5.27 8.80
C ILE A 149 26.73 -5.35 9.82
N PRO A 150 26.55 -5.95 11.03
CA PRO A 150 27.63 -6.06 12.00
C PRO A 150 28.81 -6.85 11.46
N MET A 151 28.54 -7.90 10.68
CA MET A 151 29.58 -8.69 10.04
C MET A 151 30.42 -7.86 9.07
N THR A 152 29.78 -7.04 8.25
CA THR A 152 30.46 -6.14 7.29
C THR A 152 31.29 -5.09 8.00
N ASN A 153 30.78 -4.50 9.08
CA ASN A 153 31.55 -3.55 9.89
C ASN A 153 32.78 -4.21 10.51
N ARG A 154 32.64 -5.43 11.05
CA ARG A 154 33.78 -6.19 11.60
C ARG A 154 34.87 -6.46 10.57
N ILE A 155 34.49 -6.80 9.34
CA ILE A 155 35.47 -6.98 8.24
C ILE A 155 36.14 -5.64 7.88
N ARG A 156 35.36 -4.54 7.86
CA ARG A 156 35.86 -3.20 7.53
C ARG A 156 36.91 -2.70 8.53
N GLU A 157 36.71 -2.98 9.82
CA GLU A 157 37.69 -2.65 10.88
C GLU A 157 39.04 -3.37 10.68
N GLY A 158 39.01 -4.59 10.15
CA GLY A 158 40.21 -5.37 9.87
C GLY A 158 40.92 -4.97 8.57
N ALA A 159 40.17 -4.68 7.50
CA ALA A 159 40.72 -4.18 6.25
C ALA A 159 39.63 -3.59 5.33
N ASP A 160 39.77 -2.32 4.96
CA ASP A 160 38.91 -1.70 3.94
C ASP A 160 39.32 -2.16 2.54
N ASN A 161 38.37 -2.74 1.81
CA ASN A 161 38.61 -3.36 0.51
C ASN A 161 37.35 -3.27 -0.35
N ILE A 162 37.53 -3.46 -1.66
CA ILE A 162 36.45 -3.57 -2.65
C ILE A 162 35.40 -4.65 -2.29
N PHE A 163 35.81 -5.70 -1.58
CA PHE A 163 34.89 -6.73 -1.07
C PHE A 163 33.87 -6.13 -0.10
N THR A 164 34.32 -5.32 0.85
CA THR A 164 33.47 -4.70 1.88
C THR A 164 32.59 -3.60 1.30
N ASP A 165 33.08 -2.89 0.28
CA ASP A 165 32.30 -1.89 -0.46
C ASP A 165 31.16 -2.54 -1.26
N SER A 166 31.46 -3.63 -1.99
CA SER A 166 30.46 -4.41 -2.69
C SER A 166 29.45 -5.07 -1.75
N SER A 167 29.88 -5.57 -0.58
CA SER A 167 28.99 -6.10 0.45
C SER A 167 28.06 -5.02 1.02
N ALA A 168 28.59 -3.83 1.29
CA ALA A 168 27.79 -2.70 1.75
C ALA A 168 26.75 -2.29 0.70
N ALA A 169 27.13 -2.21 -0.58
CA ALA A 169 26.18 -1.94 -1.67
C ALA A 169 25.06 -2.98 -1.75
N SER A 170 25.38 -4.28 -1.62
CA SER A 170 24.36 -5.35 -1.58
C SER A 170 23.41 -5.20 -0.39
N ILE A 171 23.95 -4.93 0.80
CA ILE A 171 23.17 -4.67 2.02
C ILE A 171 22.24 -3.47 1.83
N SER A 172 22.71 -2.38 1.22
CA SER A 172 21.87 -1.21 0.92
C SER A 172 20.71 -1.56 -0.01
N MET A 173 20.94 -2.36 -1.06
CA MET A 173 19.87 -2.80 -1.96
C MET A 173 18.86 -3.70 -1.24
N ALA A 174 19.32 -4.61 -0.37
CA ALA A 174 18.43 -5.44 0.44
C ALA A 174 17.60 -4.61 1.44
N PHE A 175 18.18 -3.55 2.02
CA PHE A 175 17.46 -2.61 2.87
C PHE A 175 16.38 -1.83 2.11
N LEU A 176 16.69 -1.36 0.90
CA LEU A 176 15.69 -0.72 0.04
C LEU A 176 14.58 -1.69 -0.36
N ALA A 177 14.90 -2.96 -0.63
CA ALA A 177 13.91 -4.00 -0.90
C ALA A 177 12.98 -4.23 0.31
N PHE A 178 13.55 -4.28 1.51
CA PHE A 178 12.78 -4.32 2.77
C PHE A 178 11.82 -3.12 2.87
N LEU A 179 12.33 -1.91 2.66
CA LEU A 179 11.52 -0.69 2.78
C LEU A 179 10.36 -0.69 1.78
N ALA A 180 10.61 -1.12 0.55
CA ALA A 180 9.58 -1.23 -0.48
C ALA A 180 8.47 -2.23 -0.08
N LEU A 181 8.83 -3.40 0.47
CA LEU A 181 7.87 -4.38 0.97
C LEU A 181 7.11 -3.89 2.20
N ALA A 182 7.79 -3.19 3.12
CA ALA A 182 7.15 -2.60 4.30
C ALA A 182 6.11 -1.54 3.91
N LEU A 183 6.43 -0.67 2.95
CA LEU A 183 5.50 0.31 2.39
C LEU A 183 4.32 -0.38 1.68
N SER A 184 4.58 -1.44 0.90
CA SER A 184 3.54 -2.26 0.26
C SER A 184 2.58 -2.86 1.30
N ALA A 185 3.12 -3.41 2.38
CA ALA A 185 2.34 -3.97 3.48
C ALA A 185 1.49 -2.90 4.18
N MET A 186 2.05 -1.73 4.49
CA MET A 186 1.30 -0.62 5.10
C MET A 186 0.14 -0.15 4.22
N ILE A 187 0.35 0.00 2.91
CA ILE A 187 -0.73 0.37 1.96
C ILE A 187 -1.84 -0.70 1.98
N SER A 188 -1.46 -1.98 1.97
CA SER A 188 -2.42 -3.08 1.99
C SER A 188 -3.19 -3.15 3.32
N GLY A 189 -2.51 -2.92 4.44
CA GLY A 189 -3.13 -2.84 5.77
C GLY A 189 -4.09 -1.65 5.90
N PHE A 190 -3.73 -0.49 5.36
CA PHE A 190 -4.60 0.69 5.32
C PHE A 190 -5.88 0.42 4.53
N LYS A 191 -5.79 -0.21 3.34
CA LYS A 191 -6.99 -0.60 2.57
C LYS A 191 -7.87 -1.57 3.36
N LEU A 192 -7.29 -2.58 4.02
CA LEU A 192 -8.05 -3.55 4.80
C LEU A 192 -8.76 -2.93 6.02
N SER A 193 -8.08 -2.00 6.70
CA SER A 193 -8.65 -1.27 7.84
C SER A 193 -9.86 -0.42 7.42
N ASN A 194 -9.76 0.30 6.30
CA ASN A 194 -10.85 1.16 5.83
C ASN A 194 -12.01 0.38 5.19
N GLN A 195 -11.76 -0.79 4.58
CA GLN A 195 -12.83 -1.65 4.05
C GLN A 195 -13.67 -2.34 5.14
N THR A 196 -13.19 -2.40 6.38
CA THR A 196 -13.92 -3.06 7.49
C THR A 196 -14.91 -2.11 8.18
N TYR A 197 -14.89 -0.81 7.88
CA TYR A 197 -15.68 0.22 8.56
C TYR A 197 -16.94 0.68 7.78
N VAL A 198 -17.34 -0.07 6.75
CA VAL A 198 -18.56 0.17 5.94
C VAL A 198 -19.42 -1.09 5.98
#